data_AF-A0A963N173-F1
#
_entry.id   AF-A0A963N173-F1
#
_cell.length_a   1.000
_cell.length_b   1.000
_cell.length_c   1.000
_cell.angle_alpha   90.00
_cell.angle_beta   90.00
_cell.angle_gamma   90.00
#
_symmetry.space_group_name_H-M   'P 1'
#
loop_
_entity.id
_entity.type
_entity.pdbx_description
1 polymer ?
#
loop_
_entity_poly.entity_id
_entity_poly.type
_entity_poly.pdbx_seq_one_letter_code
_entity_poly.pdbx_strand_id
1 'polypeptide(L)'
;FLGMFFRFAKDNRITDADRAWKARMGDMLRGHKAGMPPVGKYNWGQKMVFWAMAWSLLILVVTGVMFWRPWFAPYFSIDVMRGAVLLHAVSAMVLVAATIMHVYAAIWVKGTVRAMTRGTVSEGWAKLNHPLWHEQT
;
A
#
# COMPACT_ATOMS: atom_id res chain seq x y z
N PHE A 1 -12.26 -9.80 6.25
CA PHE A 1 -11.53 -8.97 5.26
C PHE A 1 -11.92 -7.50 5.37
N LEU A 2 -13.18 -7.11 5.15
CA LEU A 2 -13.62 -5.71 5.14
C LEU A 2 -13.33 -4.93 6.44
N GLY A 3 -13.56 -5.52 7.62
CA GLY A 3 -13.25 -4.85 8.90
C GLY A 3 -11.75 -4.53 9.06
N MET A 4 -10.88 -5.40 8.55
CA MET A 4 -9.43 -5.17 8.54
C MET A 4 -9.06 -4.05 7.56
N PHE A 5 -9.67 -4.04 6.37
CA PHE A 5 -9.49 -2.98 5.38
C PHE A 5 -9.86 -1.61 5.96
N PHE A 6 -11.04 -1.46 6.55
CA PHE A 6 -11.49 -0.17 7.11
C PHE A 6 -10.61 0.28 8.28
N ARG A 7 -10.14 -0.64 9.11
CA ARG A 7 -9.18 -0.33 10.18
C ARG A 7 -7.89 0.26 9.62
N PHE A 8 -7.30 -0.37 8.61
CA PHE A 8 -6.07 0.15 7.99
C PHE A 8 -6.31 1.38 7.12
N ALA A 9 -7.46 1.49 6.46
CA ALA A 9 -7.81 2.67 5.65
C ALA A 9 -7.90 3.93 6.51
N LYS A 10 -8.41 3.83 7.74
CA LYS A 10 -8.39 4.93 8.72
C LYS A 10 -6.97 5.43 8.99
N ASP A 11 -6.03 4.51 9.19
CA ASP A 11 -4.62 4.83 9.48
C ASP A 11 -3.83 5.26 8.23
N ASN A 12 -4.33 4.99 7.03
CA ASN A 12 -3.69 5.33 5.74
C ASN A 12 -4.28 6.57 5.06
N ARG A 13 -5.02 7.41 5.81
CA ARG A 13 -5.44 8.72 5.32
C ARG A 13 -4.23 9.63 5.09
N ILE A 14 -4.30 10.40 4.02
CA ILE A 14 -3.25 11.36 3.65
C ILE A 14 -3.36 12.58 4.57
N THR A 15 -2.29 12.90 5.28
CA THR A 15 -2.16 14.05 6.17
C THR A 15 -1.17 15.07 5.61
N ASP A 16 -1.12 16.25 6.21
CA ASP A 16 -0.18 17.30 5.80
C ASP A 16 1.28 16.90 6.04
N ALA A 17 1.54 16.11 7.09
CA ALA A 17 2.85 15.50 7.35
C ALA A 17 3.29 14.60 6.18
N ASP A 18 2.37 13.87 5.53
CA ASP A 18 2.71 13.06 4.38
C ASP A 18 3.06 13.91 3.15
N ARG A 19 2.43 15.08 2.98
CA ARG A 19 2.73 15.99 1.88
C ARG A 19 4.14 16.57 2.03
N ALA A 20 4.50 16.94 3.27
CA ALA A 20 5.87 17.34 3.60
C ALA A 20 6.87 16.20 3.34
N TRP A 21 6.53 14.98 3.76
CA TRP A 21 7.35 13.79 3.50
C TRP A 21 7.55 13.53 2.01
N LYS A 22 6.47 13.63 1.21
CA LYS A 22 6.51 13.49 -0.25
C LYS A 22 7.50 14.46 -0.89
N ALA A 23 7.51 15.72 -0.45
CA ALA A 23 8.44 16.73 -0.98
C ALA A 23 9.92 16.35 -0.78
N ARG A 24 10.24 15.51 0.22
CA ARG A 24 11.59 15.00 0.51
C ARG A 24 11.78 13.53 0.18
N MET A 25 10.90 12.92 -0.62
CA MET A 25 10.99 11.49 -0.97
C MET A 25 12.31 11.11 -1.64
N GLY A 26 12.93 12.03 -2.38
CA GLY A 26 14.24 11.82 -3.01
C GLY A 26 15.37 11.60 -1.99
N ASP A 27 15.30 12.25 -0.83
CA ASP A 27 16.29 12.10 0.24
C ASP A 27 16.20 10.73 0.90
N MET A 28 14.98 10.22 1.10
CA MET A 28 14.74 8.86 1.57
C MET A 28 15.34 7.81 0.64
N LEU A 29 15.16 7.98 -0.68
CA LEU A 29 15.71 7.05 -1.69
C LEU A 29 17.24 7.07 -1.76
N ARG A 30 17.85 8.21 -1.44
CA ARG A 30 19.31 8.36 -1.31
C ARG A 30 19.85 7.89 0.05
N GLY A 31 18.97 7.47 0.96
CA GLY A 31 19.35 6.99 2.30
C GLY A 31 19.51 8.08 3.36
N HIS A 32 19.21 9.35 3.05
CA HIS A 32 19.31 10.48 4.00
C HIS A 32 18.12 10.54 4.96
N LYS A 33 17.99 9.53 5.82
CA LYS A 33 16.85 9.42 6.75
C LYS A 33 16.81 10.51 7.83
N ALA A 34 17.95 11.04 8.24
CA ALA A 34 18.05 12.01 9.33
C ALA A 34 17.34 13.35 9.06
N GLY A 35 17.17 13.73 7.78
CA GLY A 35 16.50 14.97 7.39
C GLY A 35 15.02 14.81 7.01
N MET A 36 14.46 13.61 7.20
CA MET A 36 13.07 13.33 6.80
C MET A 36 12.09 13.99 7.77
N PRO A 37 10.97 14.56 7.27
CA PRO A 37 9.92 15.09 8.14
C PRO A 37 9.35 14.00 9.05
N PRO A 38 8.86 14.38 10.24
CA PRO A 38 8.34 13.43 11.20
C PRO A 38 7.10 12.72 10.64
N VAL A 39 7.02 11.41 10.89
CA VAL A 39 6.04 10.50 10.27
C VAL A 39 5.07 9.98 11.32
N GLY A 40 3.78 9.89 10.95
CA GLY A 40 2.76 9.18 11.73
C GLY A 40 2.90 7.66 11.68
N LYS A 41 1.80 6.94 11.90
CA LYS A 41 1.80 5.47 11.96
C LYS A 41 2.29 4.80 10.67
N TYR A 42 2.01 5.42 9.53
CA TYR A 42 2.53 5.03 8.23
C TYR A 42 3.08 6.26 7.51
N ASN A 43 4.18 6.12 6.77
CA ASN A 43 4.68 7.18 5.89
C ASN A 43 3.92 7.24 4.57
N TRP A 44 4.13 8.32 3.83
CA TRP A 44 3.55 8.53 2.51
C TRP A 44 3.77 7.33 1.57
N GLY A 45 4.98 6.78 1.51
CA GLY A 45 5.29 5.62 0.65
C GLY A 45 4.47 4.38 1.01
N GLN A 46 4.35 4.07 2.30
CA GLN A 46 3.50 2.97 2.79
C GLN A 46 2.03 3.20 2.46
N LYS A 47 1.53 4.43 2.61
CA LYS A 47 0.15 4.79 2.25
C LYS A 47 -0.11 4.63 0.75
N MET A 48 0.83 5.02 -0.10
CA MET A 48 0.71 4.83 -1.54
C MET A 48 0.68 3.35 -1.93
N VAL A 49 1.51 2.52 -1.31
CA VAL A 49 1.47 1.06 -1.49
C VAL A 49 0.12 0.50 -1.05
N PHE A 50 -0.40 0.91 0.11
CA PHE A 50 -1.72 0.50 0.58
C PHE A 50 -2.82 0.81 -0.43
N TRP A 51 -2.91 2.05 -0.91
CA TRP A 51 -3.95 2.46 -1.86
C TRP A 51 -3.78 1.81 -3.23
N ALA A 52 -2.54 1.67 -3.73
CA ALA A 52 -2.29 0.97 -4.99
C ALA A 52 -2.77 -0.48 -4.92
N MET A 53 -2.41 -1.22 -3.86
CA MET A 53 -2.84 -2.60 -3.70
C MET A 53 -4.36 -2.71 -3.51
N ALA A 54 -4.98 -1.83 -2.72
CA ALA A 54 -6.42 -1.82 -2.49
C ALA A 54 -7.23 -1.61 -3.77
N TRP A 55 -6.88 -0.60 -4.57
CA TRP A 55 -7.54 -0.32 -5.84
C TRP A 55 -7.30 -1.42 -6.86
N SER A 56 -6.06 -1.92 -6.98
CA SER A 56 -5.78 -3.05 -7.87
C SER A 56 -6.61 -4.28 -7.52
N LEU A 57 -6.72 -4.64 -6.23
CA LEU A 57 -7.53 -5.78 -5.79
C LEU A 57 -9.01 -5.57 -6.11
N LEU A 58 -9.56 -4.38 -5.87
CA LEU A 58 -10.94 -4.06 -6.21
C LEU A 58 -11.19 -4.20 -7.72
N ILE A 59 -10.31 -3.61 -8.53
CA ILE A 59 -10.43 -3.67 -9.99
C ILE A 59 -10.29 -5.10 -10.49
N LEU A 60 -9.36 -5.89 -9.96
CA LEU A 60 -9.19 -7.30 -10.30
C LEU A 60 -10.43 -8.13 -10.01
N VAL A 61 -11.06 -7.94 -8.85
CA VAL A 61 -12.30 -8.64 -8.49
C VAL A 61 -13.43 -8.26 -9.45
N VAL A 62 -13.65 -6.95 -9.67
CA VAL A 62 -14.72 -6.47 -10.56
C VAL A 62 -14.52 -6.98 -11.98
N THR A 63 -13.35 -6.72 -12.57
CA THR A 63 -13.06 -7.12 -13.95
C THR A 63 -12.99 -8.63 -14.10
N GLY A 64 -12.42 -9.35 -13.12
CA GLY A 64 -12.36 -10.82 -13.12
C GLY A 64 -13.74 -11.45 -13.20
N VAL A 65 -14.69 -10.95 -12.41
CA VAL A 65 -16.11 -11.38 -12.48
C VAL A 65 -16.68 -11.11 -13.88
N MET A 66 -16.39 -9.96 -14.50
CA MET A 66 -16.97 -9.59 -15.81
C MET A 66 -16.62 -10.56 -16.94
N PHE A 67 -15.44 -11.18 -16.93
CA PHE A 67 -15.04 -12.16 -17.96
C PHE A 67 -14.96 -13.60 -17.43
N TRP A 68 -15.48 -13.87 -16.23
CA TRP A 68 -15.46 -15.21 -15.64
C TRP A 68 -16.44 -16.13 -16.37
N ARG A 69 -15.90 -17.02 -17.20
CA ARG A 69 -16.65 -18.02 -17.95
C ARG A 69 -16.81 -19.32 -17.15
N PRO A 70 -17.94 -20.04 -17.30
CA PRO A 70 -19.12 -19.64 -18.08
C PRO A 70 -20.11 -18.76 -17.29
N TRP A 71 -19.88 -18.54 -15.99
CA TRP A 71 -20.92 -18.06 -15.06
C TRP A 71 -21.37 -16.62 -15.28
N PHE A 72 -20.45 -15.69 -15.53
CA PHE A 72 -20.75 -14.25 -15.52
C PHE A 72 -20.51 -13.57 -16.88
N ALA A 73 -19.55 -14.07 -17.66
CA ALA A 73 -19.23 -13.54 -18.98
C ALA A 73 -20.43 -13.36 -19.94
N PRO A 74 -21.45 -14.26 -19.96
CA PRO A 74 -22.62 -14.08 -20.84
C PRO A 74 -23.47 -12.83 -20.54
N TYR A 75 -23.35 -12.21 -19.36
CA TYR A 75 -24.10 -11.00 -19.00
C TYR A 75 -23.44 -9.70 -19.51
N PHE A 76 -22.26 -9.77 -20.12
CA PHE A 76 -21.51 -8.61 -20.58
C PHE A 76 -21.31 -8.65 -22.09
N SER A 77 -21.34 -7.48 -22.74
CA SER A 77 -21.02 -7.38 -24.17
C SER A 77 -19.53 -7.68 -24.41
N ILE A 78 -19.21 -8.07 -25.65
CA ILE A 78 -17.83 -8.40 -26.04
C ILE A 78 -16.88 -7.23 -25.81
N ASP A 79 -17.30 -6.00 -26.11
CA ASP A 79 -16.46 -4.81 -25.93
C ASP A 79 -16.19 -4.51 -24.45
N VAL A 80 -17.20 -4.70 -23.59
CA VAL A 80 -17.05 -4.57 -22.14
C VAL A 80 -16.08 -5.64 -21.60
N MET A 81 -16.19 -6.90 -22.06
CA MET A 81 -15.26 -7.96 -21.67
C MET A 81 -13.82 -7.66 -22.11
N ARG A 82 -13.62 -7.13 -23.33
CA ARG A 82 -12.29 -6.75 -23.83
C ARG A 82 -11.66 -5.66 -22.96
N GLY A 83 -12.45 -4.62 -22.63
CA GLY A 83 -12.02 -3.58 -21.71
C GLY A 83 -11.70 -4.12 -20.31
N ALA A 84 -12.53 -5.03 -19.80
CA ALA A 84 -12.31 -5.68 -18.50
C ALA A 84 -11.01 -6.48 -18.47
N VAL A 85 -10.72 -7.27 -19.51
CA VAL A 85 -9.47 -8.05 -19.60
C VAL A 85 -8.24 -7.14 -19.64
N LEU A 86 -8.27 -6.06 -20.42
CA LEU A 86 -7.17 -5.09 -20.47
C LEU A 86 -6.94 -4.45 -19.10
N LEU A 87 -8.00 -3.95 -18.48
CA LEU A 87 -7.92 -3.30 -17.17
C LEU A 87 -7.48 -4.29 -16.07
N HIS A 88 -7.91 -5.56 -16.15
CA HIS A 88 -7.48 -6.62 -15.26
C HIS A 88 -5.97 -6.88 -15.39
N ALA A 89 -5.45 -7.01 -16.61
CA ALA A 89 -4.04 -7.25 -16.88
C ALA A 89 -3.16 -6.09 -16.36
N VAL A 90 -3.56 -4.84 -16.63
CA VAL A 90 -2.85 -3.65 -16.10
C VAL A 90 -2.88 -3.62 -14.58
N SER A 91 -4.04 -3.91 -13.97
CA SER A 91 -4.18 -3.90 -12.50
C SER A 91 -3.37 -5.01 -11.83
N ALA A 92 -3.28 -6.18 -12.46
CA ALA A 92 -2.43 -7.29 -12.02
C ALA A 92 -0.96 -6.89 -12.06
N MET A 93 -0.51 -6.25 -13.15
CA MET A 93 0.87 -5.76 -13.26
C MET A 93 1.21 -4.77 -12.15
N VAL A 94 0.33 -3.80 -11.90
CA VAL A 94 0.49 -2.81 -10.82
C VAL A 94 0.53 -3.50 -9.45
N LEU A 95 -0.36 -4.47 -9.21
CA LEU A 95 -0.40 -5.21 -7.95
C LEU A 95 0.90 -6.01 -7.71
N VAL A 96 1.40 -6.69 -8.75
CA VAL A 96 2.66 -7.44 -8.67
C VAL A 96 3.83 -6.51 -8.38
N ALA A 97 3.96 -5.41 -9.11
CA ALA A 97 5.01 -4.42 -8.89
C ALA A 97 4.93 -3.80 -7.47
N ALA A 98 3.73 -3.44 -7.01
CA ALA A 98 3.51 -2.93 -5.66
C ALA A 98 3.86 -3.96 -4.59
N THR A 99 3.56 -5.24 -4.83
CA THR A 99 3.88 -6.34 -3.91
C THR A 99 5.40 -6.56 -3.82
N ILE A 100 6.11 -6.54 -4.94
CA ILE A 100 7.59 -6.62 -4.96
C ILE A 100 8.18 -5.47 -4.14
N MET A 101 7.73 -4.24 -4.39
CA MET A 101 8.18 -3.06 -3.63
C MET A 101 7.85 -3.16 -2.13
N HIS A 102 6.65 -3.64 -1.80
CA HIS A 102 6.21 -3.85 -0.41
C HIS A 102 7.12 -4.83 0.33
N VAL A 103 7.38 -6.00 -0.25
CA VAL A 103 8.25 -7.03 0.33
C VAL A 103 9.68 -6.52 0.46
N TYR A 104 10.20 -5.86 -0.58
CA TYR A 104 11.54 -5.27 -0.55
C TYR A 104 11.67 -4.23 0.59
N ALA A 105 10.70 -3.32 0.74
CA ALA A 105 10.71 -2.31 1.78
C ALA A 105 10.67 -2.94 3.20
N ALA A 106 9.89 -4.00 3.39
CA ALA A 106 9.83 -4.73 4.65
C ALA A 106 11.17 -5.36 5.05
N ILE A 107 11.95 -5.86 4.07
CA ILE A 107 13.28 -6.44 4.28
C ILE A 107 14.35 -5.35 4.49
N TRP A 108 14.23 -4.23 3.78
CA TRP A 108 15.16 -3.11 3.84
C TRP A 108 15.09 -2.38 5.19
N VAL A 109 13.89 -2.09 5.68
CA VAL A 109 13.69 -1.47 6.99
C VAL A 109 13.76 -2.53 8.09
N LYS A 110 14.96 -2.73 8.65
CA LYS A 110 15.22 -3.72 9.71
C LYS A 110 14.26 -3.57 10.88
N GLY A 111 13.79 -4.69 11.41
CA GLY A 111 12.76 -4.76 12.47
C GLY A 111 11.33 -4.86 11.96
N THR A 112 11.03 -4.42 10.72
CA THR A 112 9.66 -4.41 10.18
C THR A 112 9.06 -5.80 10.03
N VAL A 113 9.82 -6.78 9.52
CA VAL A 113 9.33 -8.17 9.39
C VAL A 113 8.95 -8.76 10.74
N ARG A 114 9.78 -8.53 11.78
CA ARG A 114 9.46 -8.95 13.16
C ARG A 114 8.22 -8.24 13.69
N ALA A 115 8.05 -6.95 13.39
CA ALA A 115 6.88 -6.18 13.78
C ALA A 115 5.58 -6.79 13.19
N MET A 116 5.62 -7.23 11.93
CA MET A 116 4.48 -7.86 11.27
C MET A 116 4.17 -9.26 11.82
N THR A 117 5.19 -10.07 12.12
CA THR A 117 4.99 -11.46 12.57
C THR A 117 4.75 -11.60 14.07
N ARG A 118 5.27 -10.67 14.89
CA ARG A 118 5.15 -10.70 16.35
C ARG A 118 4.25 -9.60 16.93
N GLY A 119 3.87 -8.61 16.13
CA GLY A 119 3.00 -7.52 16.55
C GLY A 119 3.64 -6.46 17.44
N THR A 120 4.96 -6.49 17.66
CA THR A 120 5.67 -5.55 18.56
C THR A 120 6.91 -4.95 17.91
N VAL A 121 7.24 -3.72 18.29
CA VAL A 121 8.41 -2.95 17.84
C VAL A 121 9.23 -2.47 19.04
N SER A 122 10.53 -2.22 18.85
CA SER A 122 11.32 -1.54 19.88
C SER A 122 11.03 -0.04 19.86
N GLU A 123 11.17 0.60 21.01
CA GLU A 123 10.99 2.06 21.15
C GLU A 123 11.92 2.84 20.21
N GLY A 124 13.20 2.44 20.12
CA GLY A 124 14.16 3.04 19.20
C GLY A 124 13.75 2.92 17.72
N TRP A 125 13.10 1.81 17.34
CA TRP A 125 12.57 1.65 15.98
C TRP A 125 11.40 2.61 15.72
N ALA A 126 10.51 2.78 16.71
CA ALA A 126 9.37 3.67 16.62
C ALA A 126 9.83 5.14 16.51
N LYS A 127 10.76 5.59 17.36
CA LYS A 127 11.36 6.93 17.31
C LYS A 127 12.01 7.23 15.96
N LEU A 128 12.72 6.26 15.39
CA LEU A 128 13.45 6.46 14.13
C LEU A 128 12.53 6.47 12.90
N ASN A 129 11.57 5.56 12.81
CA ASN A 129 10.79 5.36 11.58
C ASN A 129 9.42 6.05 11.62
N HIS A 130 8.86 6.28 12.82
CA HIS A 130 7.50 6.72 13.05
C HIS A 130 7.39 7.65 14.29
N PRO A 131 8.13 8.78 14.33
CA PRO A 131 8.24 9.61 15.53
C PRO A 131 6.89 10.19 16.00
N LEU A 132 6.02 10.66 15.11
CA LEU A 132 4.71 11.20 15.52
C LEU A 132 3.78 10.11 16.07
N TRP A 133 3.97 8.86 15.65
CA TRP A 133 3.20 7.74 16.20
C TRP A 133 3.72 7.32 17.57
N HIS A 134 5.04 7.38 17.77
CA HIS A 134 5.66 7.16 19.07
C HIS A 134 5.23 8.20 20.10
N GLU A 135 5.12 9.47 19.72
CA GLU A 135 4.63 10.53 20.64
C GLU A 135 3.16 10.35 21.05
N GLN A 136 2.36 9.65 20.24
CA GLN A 136 0.93 9.44 20.48
C GLN A 136 0.62 8.17 21.29
N THR A 137 1.60 7.30 21.51
CA THR A 137 1.42 5.95 22.11
C THR A 137 2.28 5.78 23.34
#